data_AF-A0A961FBV8-F1
#
_entry.id   AF-A0A961FBV8-F1
#
_cell.length_a   1.000
_cell.length_b   1.000
_cell.length_c   1.000
_cell.angle_alpha   90.00
_cell.angle_beta   90.00
_cell.angle_gamma   90.00
#
_symmetry.space_group_name_H-M   'P 1'
#
loop_
_entity.id
_entity.type
_entity.pdbx_description
1 polymer ?
#
loop_
_entity_poly.entity_id
_entity_poly.type
_entity_poly.pdbx_seq_one_letter_code
_entity_poly.pdbx_strand_id
1 'polypeptide(L)'
;GQVSNPQHENISVGKAGRTRWKGIRPTVRGMVMNPVDHPHGGGEAKGKGGNHPSSPWGTPAKGYKTRQNKRTQKFIVKDRRSKF
;
A
#
# COMPACT_ATOMS: atom_id res chain seq x y z
N GLY A 1 -3.30 30.17 1.08
CA GLY A 1 -3.05 29.99 -0.36
C GLY A 1 -3.00 28.51 -0.69
N GLN A 2 -3.02 28.15 -1.97
CA GLN A 2 -2.96 26.76 -2.45
C GLN A 2 -1.58 26.49 -3.06
N VAL A 3 -1.13 25.23 -3.00
CA VAL A 3 0.06 24.78 -3.73
C VAL A 3 -0.25 24.74 -5.22
N SER A 4 0.69 25.16 -6.07
CA SER A 4 0.56 25.10 -7.53
C SER A 4 0.46 23.65 -8.05
N ASN A 5 -0.01 23.49 -9.30
CA ASN A 5 -0.13 22.21 -10.02
C ASN A 5 -1.17 21.21 -9.45
N PRO A 6 -2.45 21.61 -9.30
CA PRO A 6 -3.50 20.70 -8.84
C PRO A 6 -3.82 19.57 -9.83
N GLN A 7 -3.55 19.75 -11.13
CA GLN A 7 -3.82 18.73 -12.16
C GLN A 7 -2.81 17.57 -12.15
N HIS A 8 -1.78 17.59 -11.30
CA HIS A 8 -0.76 16.54 -11.25
C HIS A 8 -1.35 15.14 -11.01
N GLU A 9 -2.43 15.04 -10.23
CA GLU A 9 -3.12 13.77 -9.94
C GLU A 9 -3.80 13.16 -11.17
N ASN A 10 -4.16 13.97 -12.17
CA ASN A 10 -4.89 13.54 -13.37
C ASN A 10 -3.96 13.01 -14.48
N ILE A 11 -2.64 12.96 -14.24
CA ILE A 11 -1.67 12.55 -15.25
C ILE A 11 -1.67 11.03 -15.42
N SER A 12 -1.99 10.56 -16.64
CA SER A 12 -1.76 9.17 -17.04
C SER A 12 -0.33 8.96 -17.56
N VAL A 13 0.35 7.93 -17.06
CA VAL A 13 1.76 7.64 -17.37
C VAL A 13 1.94 6.98 -18.76
N GLY A 14 0.91 6.27 -19.23
CA GLY A 14 0.86 5.66 -20.58
C GLY A 14 1.69 4.39 -20.73
N LYS A 15 3.02 4.47 -20.57
CA LYS A 15 3.95 3.35 -20.79
C LYS A 15 4.76 2.97 -19.55
N ALA A 16 5.10 1.69 -19.42
CA ALA A 16 5.91 1.17 -18.31
C ALA A 16 7.27 1.89 -18.18
N GLY A 17 7.93 2.22 -19.30
CA GLY A 17 9.22 2.92 -19.30
C GLY A 17 9.17 4.31 -18.66
N ARG A 18 8.04 5.02 -18.74
CA ARG A 18 7.91 6.35 -18.11
C ARG A 18 7.88 6.25 -16.58
N THR A 19 7.34 5.16 -16.03
CA THR A 19 7.44 4.84 -14.59
C THR A 19 8.88 4.56 -14.17
N ARG A 20 9.66 3.89 -15.04
CA ARG A 20 11.09 3.62 -14.80
C ARG A 20 11.92 4.90 -14.77
N TRP A 21 11.62 5.88 -15.63
CA TRP A 21 12.29 7.20 -15.61
C TRP A 21 12.05 7.98 -14.32
N LYS A 22 10.94 7.69 -13.61
CA LYS A 22 10.66 8.25 -12.27
C LYS A 22 11.39 7.50 -11.14
N GLY A 23 12.27 6.54 -11.44
CA GLY A 23 12.99 5.74 -10.45
C GLY A 23 12.18 4.60 -9.82
N ILE A 24 10.95 4.35 -10.27
CA ILE A 24 10.07 3.31 -9.71
C ILE A 24 10.34 1.99 -10.42
N ARG A 25 10.71 0.95 -9.65
CA ARG A 25 10.93 -0.42 -10.16
C ARG A 25 9.62 -1.22 -10.20
N PRO A 26 9.52 -2.26 -11.04
CA PRO A 26 8.37 -3.17 -11.02
C PRO A 26 8.19 -3.81 -9.63
N THR A 27 6.94 -3.91 -9.18
CA THR A 27 6.57 -4.59 -7.93
C THR A 27 5.92 -5.94 -8.25
N VAL A 28 6.39 -7.01 -7.61
CA VAL A 28 5.83 -8.35 -7.77
C VAL A 28 4.75 -8.56 -6.72
N ARG A 29 3.59 -9.12 -7.13
CA ARG A 29 2.48 -9.39 -6.21
C ARG A 29 2.76 -10.65 -5.37
N GLY A 30 2.43 -10.62 -4.08
CA GLY A 30 2.59 -11.75 -3.16
C GLY A 30 1.90 -13.05 -3.61
N MET A 31 0.76 -12.94 -4.30
CA MET A 31 0.02 -14.05 -4.89
C MET A 31 0.83 -14.92 -5.88
N VAL A 32 1.84 -14.31 -6.51
CA VAL A 32 2.67 -14.96 -7.54
C VAL A 32 3.95 -15.56 -6.94
N MET A 33 4.17 -15.35 -5.64
CA MET A 33 5.37 -15.82 -4.94
C MET A 33 5.16 -17.21 -4.32
N ASN A 34 6.22 -17.81 -3.78
CA ASN A 34 6.12 -19.07 -3.05
C ASN A 34 5.65 -18.82 -1.59
N PRO A 35 5.15 -19.85 -0.88
CA PRO A 35 4.72 -19.71 0.53
C PRO A 35 5.81 -19.17 1.47
N VAL A 36 7.08 -19.44 1.17
CA VAL A 36 8.24 -18.96 1.95
C VAL A 36 8.48 -17.46 1.79
N ASP A 37 8.11 -16.90 0.64
CA ASP A 37 8.42 -15.52 0.27
C ASP A 37 7.31 -14.54 0.68
N HIS A 38 6.06 -15.00 0.69
CA HIS A 38 4.91 -14.17 1.01
C HIS A 38 3.78 -14.97 1.65
N PRO A 39 3.05 -14.39 2.62
CA PRO A 39 1.83 -15.00 3.17
C PRO A 39 0.70 -15.29 2.16
N HIS A 40 0.83 -14.83 0.91
CA HIS A 40 -0.15 -15.06 -0.16
C HIS A 40 0.38 -16.01 -1.23
N GLY A 41 1.61 -16.50 -1.05
CA GLY A 41 2.28 -17.33 -2.02
C GLY A 41 1.86 -18.80 -1.96
N GLY A 42 2.10 -19.49 -3.06
CA GLY A 42 1.78 -20.90 -3.27
C GLY A 42 0.31 -21.24 -3.50
N GLY A 43 0.01 -22.53 -3.41
CA GLY A 43 -1.21 -23.12 -3.94
C GLY A 43 -1.11 -23.45 -5.43
N GLU A 44 -2.10 -24.14 -5.97
CA GLU A 44 -2.17 -24.45 -7.40
C GLU A 44 -2.70 -23.25 -8.19
N ALA A 45 -2.02 -22.93 -9.28
CA ALA A 45 -2.35 -21.81 -10.16
C ALA A 45 -2.54 -20.48 -9.39
N LYS A 46 -3.56 -19.71 -9.76
CA LYS A 46 -3.82 -18.39 -9.20
C LYS A 46 -4.76 -18.48 -7.99
N GLY A 47 -4.20 -18.61 -6.79
CA GLY A 47 -4.95 -18.63 -5.51
C GLY A 47 -4.60 -17.49 -4.56
N LYS A 48 -5.51 -17.08 -3.66
CA LYS A 48 -5.25 -16.04 -2.64
C LYS A 48 -4.61 -16.60 -1.35
N GLY A 49 -4.22 -17.87 -1.34
CA GLY A 49 -3.68 -18.58 -0.17
C GLY A 49 -4.62 -18.70 1.03
N GLY A 50 -5.90 -18.32 0.91
CA GLY A 50 -6.87 -18.34 2.00
C GLY A 50 -6.64 -17.28 3.10
N ASN A 51 -5.61 -16.44 2.97
CA ASN A 51 -5.17 -15.52 4.02
C ASN A 51 -5.76 -14.12 3.87
N HIS A 52 -5.90 -13.42 4.99
CA HIS A 52 -6.23 -12.00 4.98
C HIS A 52 -5.12 -11.18 4.28
N PRO A 53 -5.46 -10.09 3.56
CA PRO A 53 -4.46 -9.25 2.90
C PRO A 53 -3.44 -8.69 3.89
N SER A 54 -2.18 -9.05 3.69
CA SER A 54 -1.05 -8.71 4.55
C SER A 54 0.17 -8.35 3.70
N SER A 55 1.12 -7.65 4.33
CA SER A 55 2.46 -7.42 3.81
C SER A 55 3.30 -8.72 3.82
N PRO A 56 4.49 -8.74 3.17
CA PRO A 56 5.38 -9.89 3.21
C PRO A 56 5.76 -10.32 4.64
N TRP A 57 5.72 -9.40 5.61
CA TRP A 57 6.03 -9.65 7.02
C TRP A 57 4.79 -9.76 7.91
N GLY A 58 3.60 -10.00 7.32
CA GLY A 58 2.38 -10.28 8.08
C GLY A 58 1.61 -9.06 8.61
N THR A 59 2.12 -7.83 8.48
CA THR A 59 1.33 -6.63 8.83
C THR A 59 0.05 -6.56 7.97
N PRO A 60 -1.16 -6.41 8.54
CA PRO A 60 -2.39 -6.37 7.75
C PRO A 60 -2.42 -5.15 6.82
N ALA A 61 -2.73 -5.36 5.55
CA ALA A 61 -2.71 -4.32 4.52
C ALA A 61 -4.00 -3.47 4.50
N LYS A 62 -5.10 -3.98 5.05
CA LYS A 62 -6.41 -3.31 5.05
C LYS A 62 -6.81 -2.92 6.47
N GLY A 63 -7.18 -1.65 6.66
CA GLY A 63 -7.79 -1.14 7.90
C GLY A 63 -6.88 -1.00 9.13
N TYR A 64 -5.75 -1.71 9.18
CA TYR A 64 -4.84 -1.69 10.33
C TYR A 64 -4.11 -0.35 10.51
N LYS A 65 -4.07 0.17 11.75
CA LYS A 65 -3.37 1.41 12.10
C LYS A 65 -1.93 1.10 12.50
N THR A 66 -0.98 1.53 11.68
CA THR A 66 0.46 1.35 11.95
C THR A 66 1.01 2.34 12.99
N ARG A 67 0.40 3.52 13.16
CA ARG A 67 0.87 4.54 14.13
C ARG A 67 0.45 4.19 15.56
N GLN A 68 1.45 3.96 16.42
CA GLN A 68 1.26 3.69 17.86
C GLN A 68 1.73 4.82 18.79
N ASN A 69 2.57 5.75 18.31
CA ASN A 69 3.13 6.82 19.15
C ASN A 69 2.03 7.68 19.80
N LYS A 70 2.01 7.73 21.15
CA LYS A 70 1.06 8.53 21.95
C LYS A 70 1.50 9.99 22.12
N ARG A 71 2.81 10.26 22.10
CA ARG A 71 3.40 11.60 22.37
C ARG A 71 2.86 12.68 21.44
N THR A 72 2.59 12.32 20.19
CA THR A 72 2.10 13.26 19.18
C THR A 72 0.57 13.28 19.06
N GLN A 73 -0.15 12.38 19.74
CA GLN A 73 -1.62 12.34 19.67
C GLN A 73 -2.26 13.50 20.42
N LYS A 74 -1.57 14.05 21.44
CA LYS A 74 -2.05 15.21 22.20
C LYS A 74 -2.27 16.47 21.35
N PHE A 75 -1.63 16.56 20.19
CA PHE A 75 -1.79 17.70 19.27
C PHE A 75 -2.94 17.51 18.26
N ILE A 76 -3.63 16.36 18.28
CA ILE A 76 -4.68 16.01 17.32
C ILE A 76 -6.02 16.19 18.01
N VAL A 77 -6.77 17.21 17.61
CA VAL A 77 -8.12 17.49 18.16
C VAL A 77 -9.17 16.54 17.55
N LYS A 78 -9.06 16.22 16.26
CA LYS A 78 -9.97 15.31 15.55
C LYS A 78 -9.17 14.30 14.73
N ASP A 79 -9.41 13.00 14.93
CA ASP A 79 -8.82 11.97 14.07
C ASP A 79 -9.49 12.02 12.69
N ARG A 80 -8.69 11.96 11.62
CA ARG A 80 -9.14 11.88 10.22
C ARG A 80 -10.11 10.73 9.93
N ARG A 81 -10.20 9.76 10.84
CA ARG A 81 -11.08 8.58 10.74
C ARG A 81 -12.36 8.68 11.57
N SER A 82 -12.50 9.68 12.44
CA SER A 82 -13.76 9.87 13.15
C SER A 82 -14.83 10.21 12.11
N LYS A 83 -15.81 9.32 11.95
CA LYS A 83 -17.09 9.71 11.35
C LYS A 83 -17.77 10.63 12.36
N PHE A 84 -18.36 11.71 11.87
CA PHE A 84 -19.14 12.62 12.71
C PHE A 84 -20.28 11.86 13.38
#